data_AF-A0A7S1U225-F1
#
_entry.id   AF-A0A7S1U225-F1
#
_cell.length_a   1.000
_cell.length_b   1.000
_cell.length_c   1.000
_cell.angle_alpha   90.00
_cell.angle_beta   90.00
_cell.angle_gamma   90.00
#
_symmetry.space_group_name_H-M   'P 1'
#
loop_
_entity.id
_entity.type
_entity.pdbx_description
1 polymer ?
#
loop_
_entity_poly.entity_id
_entity_poly.type
_entity_poly.pdbx_seq_one_letter_code
_entity_poly.pdbx_strand_id
1 'polypeptide(L)'
;LEKSRIVSQSEGERNYHIFYQLLAGGEANANMREDLGLDYPESFFYTNQSNLHAIDGVSDEKEFEDMCRAMDTLGFDQATKDEVFKIVAAVLHLGNLKIGSEARPTEEDAATILNA
;
A
#
# COMPACT_ATOMS: atom_id res chain seq x y z
N LEU A 1 -7.62 0.27 17.10
CA LEU A 1 -6.91 0.34 15.80
C LEU A 1 -6.02 1.58 15.79
N GLU A 2 -4.73 1.43 15.51
CA GLU A 2 -3.72 2.50 15.59
C GLU A 2 -3.57 3.20 14.23
N LYS A 3 -4.51 4.07 13.88
CA LYS A 3 -4.58 4.71 12.54
C LYS A 3 -3.33 5.52 12.17
N SER A 4 -2.63 6.09 13.16
CA SER A 4 -1.39 6.85 12.96
C SER A 4 -0.28 6.02 12.32
N ARG A 5 -0.26 4.71 12.57
CA ARG A 5 0.74 3.79 12.02
C ARG A 5 0.76 3.75 10.49
N ILE A 6 -0.38 4.05 9.86
CA ILE A 6 -0.48 4.08 8.39
C ILE A 6 0.45 5.15 7.82
N VAL A 7 0.49 6.33 8.44
CA VAL A 7 1.17 7.53 7.91
C VAL A 7 2.54 7.77 8.51
N SER A 8 2.83 7.21 9.69
CA SER A 8 4.12 7.31 10.37
C SER A 8 4.53 5.98 11.00
N GLN A 9 5.77 5.57 10.78
CA GLN A 9 6.36 4.40 11.45
C GLN A 9 7.55 4.81 12.31
N SER A 10 7.70 4.19 13.48
CA SER A 10 8.90 4.36 14.30
C SER A 10 10.10 3.69 13.63
N GLU A 11 11.31 4.13 13.97
CA GLU A 11 12.53 3.47 13.52
C GLU A 11 12.53 1.99 13.94
N GLY A 12 12.82 1.09 13.00
CA GLY A 12 12.78 -0.36 13.22
C GLY A 12 11.37 -0.97 13.26
N GLU A 13 10.31 -0.20 13.00
CA GLU A 13 8.96 -0.74 12.87
C GLU A 13 8.47 -0.76 11.41
N ARG A 14 7.75 -1.81 11.04
CA ARG A 14 7.01 -1.87 9.78
C ARG A 14 5.63 -1.23 9.91
N ASN A 15 5.07 -0.86 8.76
CA ASN A 15 3.63 -0.60 8.66
C ASN A 15 2.85 -1.93 8.80
N TYR A 16 1.52 -1.89 8.67
CA TYR A 16 0.69 -3.10 8.73
C TYR A 16 1.11 -4.15 7.69
N HIS A 17 1.06 -5.43 8.07
CA HIS A 17 1.51 -6.55 7.23
C HIS A 17 0.86 -6.57 5.85
N ILE A 18 -0.43 -6.23 5.78
CA ILE A 18 -1.20 -6.26 4.52
C ILE A 18 -0.57 -5.45 3.39
N PHE A 19 0.15 -4.36 3.69
CA PHE A 19 0.84 -3.59 2.66
C PHE A 19 1.92 -4.42 1.98
N TYR A 20 2.79 -5.06 2.77
CA TYR A 20 3.89 -5.86 2.25
C TYR A 20 3.41 -7.19 1.65
N GLN A 21 2.40 -7.81 2.27
CA GLN A 21 1.72 -9.00 1.75
C GLN A 21 1.10 -8.74 0.37
N LEU A 22 0.39 -7.62 0.20
CA LEU A 22 -0.19 -7.27 -1.10
C LEU A 22 0.89 -7.02 -2.17
N LEU A 23 1.96 -6.32 -1.80
CA LEU A 23 3.08 -6.06 -2.72
C LEU A 23 3.79 -7.36 -3.15
N ALA A 24 4.03 -8.28 -2.21
CA ALA A 24 4.58 -9.61 -2.48
C ALA A 24 3.62 -10.47 -3.33
N GLY A 25 2.31 -10.43 -3.05
CA GLY A 25 1.30 -11.07 -3.88
C GLY A 25 1.28 -10.52 -5.31
N GLY A 26 1.53 -9.22 -5.48
CA GLY A 26 1.68 -8.59 -6.79
C GLY A 26 2.93 -9.06 -7.53
N GLU A 27 4.05 -9.24 -6.82
CA GLU A 27 5.26 -9.80 -7.41
C GLU A 27 5.04 -11.22 -7.98
N ALA A 28 4.25 -12.04 -7.30
CA ALA A 28 3.85 -13.37 -7.77
C ALA A 28 2.76 -13.36 -8.86
N ASN A 29 2.05 -12.24 -9.06
CA ASN A 29 0.94 -12.10 -10.01
C ASN A 29 1.03 -10.80 -10.82
N ALA A 30 1.64 -10.89 -12.00
CA ALA A 30 1.89 -9.74 -12.88
C ALA A 30 0.62 -8.97 -13.27
N ASN A 31 -0.51 -9.66 -13.52
CA ASN A 31 -1.76 -8.99 -13.87
C ASN A 31 -2.28 -8.15 -12.70
N MET A 32 -2.28 -8.72 -11.49
CA MET A 32 -2.69 -7.99 -10.28
C MET A 32 -1.76 -6.81 -10.01
N ARG A 33 -0.45 -6.99 -10.21
CA ARG A 33 0.53 -5.91 -10.07
C ARG A 33 0.27 -4.76 -11.03
N GLU A 34 -0.01 -5.06 -12.29
CA GLU A 34 -0.35 -4.05 -13.30
C GLU A 34 -1.69 -3.37 -12.97
N ASP A 35 -2.74 -4.14 -12.71
CA ASP A 35 -4.11 -3.64 -12.46
C ASP A 35 -4.19 -2.72 -11.22
N LEU A 36 -3.38 -3.00 -10.20
CA LEU A 36 -3.33 -2.22 -8.96
C LEU A 36 -2.19 -1.18 -8.94
N GLY A 37 -1.36 -1.13 -10.00
CA GLY A 37 -0.19 -0.26 -10.08
C GLY A 37 0.82 -0.50 -8.96
N LEU A 38 1.02 -1.76 -8.56
CA LEU A 38 1.93 -2.10 -7.46
C LEU A 38 3.39 -2.08 -7.93
N ASP A 39 4.26 -1.65 -7.03
CA ASP A 39 5.71 -1.66 -7.22
C ASP A 39 6.41 -2.26 -5.98
N TYR A 40 7.72 -2.12 -5.85
CA TYR A 40 8.46 -2.56 -4.65
C TYR A 40 8.12 -1.70 -3.42
N PRO A 41 8.26 -2.22 -2.18
CA PRO A 41 7.98 -1.46 -0.95
C PRO A 41 8.73 -0.12 -0.84
N GLU A 42 9.89 0.00 -1.46
CA GLU A 42 10.70 1.21 -1.50
C GLU A 42 10.05 2.33 -2.34
N SER A 43 9.21 1.96 -3.32
CA SER A 43 8.52 2.90 -4.20
C SER A 43 7.31 3.58 -3.53
N PHE A 44 6.89 3.11 -2.35
CA PHE A 44 5.77 3.71 -1.61
C PHE A 44 6.23 4.36 -0.31
N PHE A 45 5.86 5.64 -0.14
CA PHE A 45 6.21 6.43 1.03
C PHE A 45 5.76 5.77 2.33
N TYR A 46 4.59 5.13 2.38
CA TYR A 46 4.07 4.48 3.59
C TYR A 46 4.73 3.13 3.94
N THR A 47 5.57 2.58 3.07
CA THR A 47 6.34 1.36 3.37
C THR A 47 7.85 1.60 3.40
N ASN A 48 8.29 2.84 3.13
CA ASN A 48 9.71 3.23 3.02
C ASN A 48 10.18 4.25 4.08
N GLN A 49 9.48 4.38 5.22
CA GLN A 49 9.88 5.36 6.25
C GLN A 49 10.90 4.82 7.25
N SER A 50 10.92 3.51 7.49
CA SER A 50 11.76 2.88 8.53
C SER A 50 12.90 2.03 7.99
N ASN A 51 13.06 1.93 6.66
CA ASN A 51 14.01 1.02 5.96
C ASN A 51 13.89 -0.47 6.35
N LEU A 52 12.78 -0.86 7.00
CA LEU A 52 12.50 -2.25 7.33
C LEU A 52 11.41 -2.77 6.41
N HIS A 53 11.79 -3.57 5.41
CA HIS A 53 10.84 -4.12 4.42
C HIS A 53 10.55 -5.60 4.63
N ALA A 54 11.47 -6.35 5.24
CA ALA A 54 11.34 -7.78 5.53
C ALA A 54 11.50 -8.05 7.02
N ILE A 55 10.91 -9.16 7.49
CA ILE A 55 11.07 -9.68 8.85
C ILE A 55 11.71 -11.06 8.73
N ASP A 56 12.76 -11.32 9.52
CA ASP A 56 13.44 -12.60 9.50
C ASP A 56 12.47 -13.76 9.81
N GLY A 57 12.54 -14.82 9.01
CA GLY A 57 11.66 -15.98 9.12
C GLY A 57 10.21 -15.77 8.64
N VAL A 58 9.85 -14.62 8.07
CA VAL A 58 8.49 -14.35 7.54
C VAL A 58 8.53 -14.21 6.02
N SER A 59 7.64 -14.94 5.32
CA SER A 59 7.40 -14.79 3.89
C SER A 59 6.10 -14.03 3.67
N ASP A 60 6.18 -12.75 3.30
CA ASP A 60 4.99 -11.93 3.03
C ASP A 60 4.13 -12.50 1.88
N GLU A 61 4.73 -13.19 0.90
CA GLU A 61 4.03 -13.94 -0.16
C GLU A 61 3.17 -15.07 0.42
N LYS A 62 3.76 -15.96 1.24
CA LYS A 62 3.02 -17.05 1.87
C LYS A 62 1.90 -16.53 2.77
N GLU A 63 2.18 -15.49 3.55
CA GLU A 63 1.20 -14.87 4.43
C GLU A 63 0.05 -14.19 3.63
N PHE A 64 0.34 -13.63 2.46
CA PHE A 64 -0.69 -13.13 1.54
C PHE A 64 -1.60 -14.25 1.03
N GLU A 65 -1.03 -15.39 0.64
CA GLU A 65 -1.83 -16.54 0.22
C GLU A 65 -2.68 -17.11 1.37
N ASP A 66 -2.10 -17.21 2.58
CA ASP A 66 -2.82 -17.67 3.78
C ASP A 66 -3.98 -16.73 4.12
N MET A 67 -3.78 -15.41 3.99
CA MET A 67 -4.82 -14.41 4.13
C MET A 67 -5.93 -14.59 3.07
N CYS A 68 -5.57 -14.80 1.80
CA CYS A 68 -6.55 -15.08 0.74
C CYS A 68 -7.37 -16.34 1.04
N ARG A 69 -6.73 -17.44 1.47
CA ARG A 69 -7.39 -18.69 1.88
C ARG A 69 -8.33 -18.49 3.07
N ALA A 70 -7.95 -17.64 4.03
CA ALA A 70 -8.79 -17.31 5.16
C ALA A 70 -10.03 -16.51 4.72
N MET A 71 -9.87 -15.55 3.80
CA MET A 71 -11.02 -14.83 3.20
C MET A 71 -11.96 -15.79 2.47
N ASP A 72 -11.44 -16.74 1.71
CA ASP A 72 -12.27 -17.77 1.04
C ASP A 72 -13.07 -18.59 2.06
N THR A 73 -12.42 -19.00 3.16
CA THR A 73 -13.06 -19.76 4.25
C THR A 73 -14.18 -18.97 4.93
N LEU A 74 -14.03 -17.65 5.01
CA LEU A 74 -15.03 -16.73 5.56
C LEU A 74 -16.14 -16.37 4.56
N GLY A 75 -16.06 -16.84 3.32
CA GLY A 75 -17.09 -16.64 2.29
C GLY A 75 -16.97 -15.34 1.51
N PHE A 76 -15.80 -14.71 1.49
CA PHE A 76 -15.53 -13.58 0.61
C PHE A 76 -15.34 -14.09 -0.82
N ASP A 77 -16.11 -13.54 -1.77
CA ASP A 77 -15.90 -13.84 -3.18
C ASP A 77 -14.69 -13.08 -3.75
N GLN A 78 -14.28 -13.45 -4.96
CA GLN A 78 -13.12 -12.82 -5.61
C GLN A 78 -13.33 -11.31 -5.81
N ALA A 79 -14.54 -10.89 -6.19
CA ALA A 79 -14.84 -9.48 -6.41
C ALA A 79 -14.64 -8.64 -5.13
N THR A 80 -15.09 -9.15 -3.98
CA THR A 80 -14.91 -8.47 -2.69
C THR A 80 -13.44 -8.43 -2.29
N LYS A 81 -12.68 -9.51 -2.50
CA LYS A 81 -11.22 -9.52 -2.26
C LYS A 81 -10.52 -8.46 -3.11
N ASP A 82 -10.86 -8.39 -4.40
CA ASP A 82 -10.29 -7.42 -5.33
C ASP A 82 -10.62 -5.97 -4.91
N GLU A 83 -11.83 -5.70 -4.42
CA GLU A 83 -12.20 -4.39 -3.85
C GLU A 83 -11.37 -4.03 -2.62
N VAL A 84 -11.16 -4.98 -1.70
CA VAL A 84 -10.30 -4.78 -0.52
C VAL A 84 -8.87 -4.46 -0.97
N PHE A 85 -8.32 -5.20 -1.93
CA PHE A 85 -6.97 -4.98 -2.43
C PHE A 85 -6.84 -3.63 -3.14
N LYS A 86 -7.85 -3.20 -3.90
CA LYS A 86 -7.92 -1.86 -4.49
C LYS A 86 -7.86 -0.76 -3.43
N ILE A 87 -8.59 -0.91 -2.33
CA ILE A 87 -8.56 0.06 -1.23
C ILE A 87 -7.17 0.12 -0.59
N VAL A 88 -6.54 -1.02 -0.34
CA VAL A 88 -5.18 -1.08 0.23
C VAL A 88 -4.15 -0.45 -0.72
N ALA A 89 -4.22 -0.77 -2.02
CA ALA A 89 -3.36 -0.17 -3.04
C ALA A 89 -3.58 1.35 -3.14
N ALA A 90 -4.84 1.82 -3.08
CA ALA A 90 -5.15 3.24 -3.09
C ALA A 90 -4.52 3.97 -1.90
N VAL A 91 -4.50 3.38 -0.70
CA VAL A 91 -3.81 3.97 0.46
C VAL A 91 -2.31 4.13 0.23
N LEU A 92 -1.66 3.13 -0.37
CA LEU A 92 -0.23 3.22 -0.74
C LEU A 92 0.03 4.36 -1.73
N HIS A 93 -0.80 4.45 -2.78
CA HIS A 93 -0.71 5.49 -3.80
C HIS A 93 -0.96 6.89 -3.24
N LEU A 94 -1.94 7.05 -2.35
CA LEU A 94 -2.21 8.32 -1.67
C LEU A 94 -1.01 8.81 -0.86
N GLY A 95 -0.26 7.89 -0.25
CA GLY A 95 0.97 8.23 0.46
C GLY A 95 2.08 8.80 -0.42
N ASN A 96 2.06 8.50 -1.72
CA ASN A 96 3.02 9.02 -2.68
C ASN A 96 2.68 10.42 -3.19
N LEU A 97 1.46 10.92 -2.98
CA LEU A 97 1.07 12.23 -3.48
C LEU A 97 1.86 13.35 -2.79
N LYS A 98 2.54 14.17 -3.59
CA LYS A 98 3.18 15.40 -3.13
C LYS A 98 2.27 16.56 -3.45
N ILE A 99 1.63 17.12 -2.43
CA ILE A 99 0.74 18.28 -2.58
C ILE A 99 1.55 19.55 -2.38
N GLY A 100 1.52 20.44 -3.36
CA GLY A 100 2.11 21.78 -3.28
C GLY A 100 1.13 22.86 -3.69
N SER A 101 1.54 24.12 -3.53
CA SER A 101 0.86 25.27 -4.11
C SER A 101 1.68 25.79 -5.29
N GLU A 102 1.21 25.57 -6.52
CA GLU A 102 1.62 26.47 -7.60
C GLU A 102 0.82 27.75 -7.40
N ALA A 103 1.49 28.81 -6.95
CA ALA A 103 0.86 30.11 -6.80
C ALA A 103 0.49 30.66 -8.19
N ARG A 104 -0.68 30.29 -8.70
CA ARG A 104 -1.32 31.03 -9.79
C ARG A 104 -1.89 32.30 -9.16
N PRO A 105 -1.52 33.51 -9.62
CA PRO A 105 -1.83 34.76 -8.93
C PRO A 105 -3.33 35.07 -8.74
N THR A 106 -4.23 34.24 -9.26
CA THR A 106 -5.68 34.44 -9.26
C THR A 106 -6.46 33.43 -8.41
N GLU A 107 -5.82 32.42 -7.83
CA GLU A 107 -6.49 31.37 -7.04
C GLU A 107 -5.66 31.03 -5.79
N GLU A 108 -5.92 31.70 -4.67
CA GLU A 108 -5.15 31.55 -3.41
C GLU A 108 -5.26 30.15 -2.77
N ASP A 109 -6.21 29.32 -3.18
CA ASP A 109 -6.52 28.01 -2.55
C ASP A 109 -6.29 26.78 -3.45
N ALA A 110 -5.63 26.92 -4.61
CA ALA A 110 -5.40 25.79 -5.51
C ALA A 110 -4.24 24.89 -5.04
N ALA A 111 -4.56 23.66 -4.64
CA ALA A 111 -3.58 22.61 -4.38
C ALA A 111 -3.24 21.86 -5.69
N THR A 112 -1.96 21.69 -5.97
CA THR A 112 -1.45 20.98 -7.15
C THR A 112 -0.73 19.70 -6.73
N ILE A 113 -0.98 18.59 -7.43
CA ILE A 113 -0.22 17.35 -7.26
C ILE A 113 1.09 17.52 -8.04
N LEU A 114 2.21 17.61 -7.32
CA LEU A 114 3.53 17.92 -7.88
C LEU A 114 4.19 16.74 -8.61
N ASN A 115 3.62 15.54 -8.48
CA ASN A 115 4.17 14.29 -9.02
C ASN A 115 3.12 13.47 -9.77
N ALA A 116 2.16 14.15 -10.41
CA ALA A 116 1.21 13.57 -11.35
C ALA A 116 1.85 13.29 -12.71
#